data_AF-A0A1I4NJG3-F1
#
_entry.id   AF-A0A1I4NJG3-F1
#
_cell.length_a   1.000
_cell.length_b   1.000
_cell.length_c   1.000
_cell.angle_alpha   90.00
_cell.angle_beta   90.00
_cell.angle_gamma   90.00
#
_symmetry.space_group_name_H-M   'P 1'
#
loop_
_entity.id
_entity.type
_entity.pdbx_description
1 polymer ?
#
loop_
_entity_poly.entity_id
_entity_poly.type
_entity_poly.pdbx_seq_one_letter_code
_entity_poly.pdbx_strand_id
1 'polypeptide(L)'
;MDNDILNLEQAMEFFGVSERTMIKLLREERIPARKIGREWRFSKIALLNWLGEGNSVDYLNQTEQYRVANDTKANMPDLLEQIRESIDKLKANDSNIHELLPDLNEDISLPDDATLRVSYKRQREIEKLTFKIFWPIRN
;
A
#
# COMPACT_ATOMS: atom_id res chain seq x y z
N MET A 1 30.89 -14.73 19.93
CA MET A 1 30.62 -15.07 18.52
C MET A 1 29.20 -14.62 18.26
N ASP A 2 29.01 -13.63 17.40
CA ASP A 2 27.67 -13.24 16.97
C ASP A 2 27.02 -14.42 16.26
N ASN A 3 25.86 -14.83 16.76
CA ASN A 3 25.11 -15.92 16.14
C ASN A 3 24.26 -15.33 15.02
N ASP A 4 24.71 -15.49 13.78
CA ASP A 4 24.00 -14.95 12.60
C ASP A 4 22.68 -15.68 12.31
N ILE A 5 22.45 -16.80 12.99
CA ILE A 5 21.22 -17.58 12.93
C ILE A 5 20.49 -17.49 14.27
N LEU A 6 19.29 -16.91 14.26
CA LEU A 6 18.44 -16.71 15.43
C LEU A 6 17.38 -17.82 15.54
N ASN A 7 17.03 -18.20 16.76
CA ASN A 7 15.80 -18.92 17.05
C ASN A 7 14.60 -17.95 17.18
N LEU A 8 13.41 -18.46 17.50
CA LEU A 8 12.20 -17.61 17.61
C LEU A 8 12.34 -16.55 18.70
N GLU A 9 12.81 -16.92 19.90
CA GLU A 9 12.98 -16.00 21.03
C GLU A 9 13.98 -14.89 20.71
N GLN A 10 15.12 -15.25 20.13
CA GLN A 10 16.14 -14.30 19.71
C GLN A 10 15.65 -13.37 18.60
N ALA A 11 14.84 -13.86 17.65
CA ALA A 11 14.24 -13.01 16.62
C ALA A 11 13.21 -12.03 17.22
N MET A 12 12.41 -12.48 18.19
CA MET A 12 11.46 -11.62 18.91
C MET A 12 12.17 -10.51 19.68
N GLU A 13 13.23 -10.85 20.41
CA GLU A 13 14.07 -9.91 21.13
C GLU A 13 14.77 -8.94 20.16
N PHE A 14 15.31 -9.46 19.06
CA PHE A 14 15.98 -8.66 18.04
C PHE A 14 15.06 -7.63 17.39
N PHE A 15 13.79 -7.97 17.15
CA PHE A 15 12.79 -7.05 16.59
C PHE A 15 12.07 -6.21 17.66
N GLY A 16 12.21 -6.56 18.95
CA GLY A 16 11.46 -5.92 20.03
C GLY A 16 9.94 -6.15 19.94
N VAL A 17 9.51 -7.33 19.48
CA VAL A 17 8.07 -7.65 19.27
C VAL A 17 7.62 -8.87 20.06
N SER A 18 6.32 -8.96 20.32
CA SER A 18 5.71 -10.10 21.01
C SER A 18 5.70 -11.38 20.17
N GLU A 19 5.57 -12.54 20.82
CA GLU A 19 5.38 -13.83 20.12
C GLU A 19 4.17 -13.81 19.21
N ARG A 20 3.05 -13.25 19.66
CA ARG A 20 1.86 -13.09 18.83
C ARG A 20 2.18 -12.32 17.55
N THR A 21 2.94 -11.23 17.65
CA THR A 21 3.35 -10.42 16.49
C THR A 21 4.27 -11.23 15.58
N MET A 22 5.30 -11.88 16.12
CA MET A 22 6.24 -12.68 15.32
C MET A 22 5.56 -13.85 14.61
N ILE A 23 4.64 -14.55 15.28
CA ILE A 23 3.83 -15.62 14.67
C ILE A 23 2.92 -15.06 13.58
N LYS A 24 2.34 -13.86 13.77
CA LYS A 24 1.59 -13.18 12.72
C LYS A 24 2.46 -12.88 11.50
N LEU A 25 3.67 -12.33 11.71
CA LEU A 25 4.63 -12.07 10.64
C LEU A 25 4.97 -13.36 9.89
N LEU A 26 5.22 -14.48 10.56
CA LEU A 26 5.49 -15.77 9.91
C LEU A 26 4.33 -16.31 9.06
N ARG A 27 3.09 -15.95 9.40
CA ARG A 27 1.87 -16.48 8.75
C ARG A 27 1.36 -15.58 7.64
N GLU A 28 1.42 -14.28 7.87
CA GLU A 28 0.73 -13.27 7.05
C GLU A 28 1.72 -12.43 6.23
N GLU A 29 2.97 -12.36 6.68
CA GLU A 29 4.01 -11.60 6.00
C GLU A 29 5.11 -12.53 5.51
N ARG A 30 5.80 -12.16 4.43
CA ARG A 30 6.89 -12.99 3.87
C ARG A 30 8.20 -12.76 4.62
N ILE A 31 8.17 -12.82 5.94
CA ILE A 31 9.36 -12.63 6.76
C ILE A 31 10.40 -13.73 6.46
N PRO A 32 11.70 -13.41 6.28
CA PRO A 32 12.73 -14.40 5.98
C PRO A 32 12.96 -15.38 7.13
N ALA A 33 12.41 -16.59 7.00
CA ALA A 33 12.54 -17.65 8.00
C ALA A 33 12.53 -19.03 7.35
N ARG A 34 13.12 -20.02 8.02
CA ARG A 34 13.02 -21.43 7.64
C ARG A 34 12.68 -22.30 8.83
N LYS A 35 11.74 -23.23 8.66
CA LYS A 35 11.45 -24.25 9.65
C LYS A 35 12.45 -25.40 9.48
N ILE A 36 13.23 -25.68 10.52
CA ILE A 36 14.22 -26.76 10.55
C ILE A 36 13.84 -27.67 11.71
N GLY A 37 13.29 -28.85 11.37
CA GLY A 37 12.67 -29.73 12.35
C GLY A 37 11.46 -29.06 13.02
N ARG A 38 11.48 -28.96 14.35
CA ARG A 38 10.39 -28.35 15.12
C ARG A 38 10.55 -26.84 15.31
N GLU A 39 11.71 -26.29 15.01
CA GLU A 39 12.07 -24.92 15.34
C GLU A 39 12.14 -24.02 14.11
N TRP A 40 11.89 -22.73 14.33
CA TRP A 40 12.15 -21.70 13.33
C TRP A 40 13.58 -21.21 13.45
N ARG A 41 14.17 -20.88 12.30
CA ARG A 41 15.49 -20.28 12.17
C ARG A 41 15.44 -19.08 11.25
N PHE A 42 16.13 -18.02 11.66
CA PHE A 42 16.15 -16.73 10.97
C PHE A 42 17.58 -16.30 10.74
N SER A 43 17.89 -15.81 9.54
CA SER A 43 19.17 -15.12 9.32
C SER A 43 19.04 -13.69 9.80
N LYS A 44 19.92 -13.26 10.70
CA LYS A 44 19.94 -11.90 11.24
C LYS A 44 20.08 -10.85 10.13
N ILE A 45 20.93 -11.10 9.14
CA ILE A 45 21.14 -10.22 7.98
C ILE A 45 19.88 -10.17 7.11
N ALA A 46 19.25 -11.31 6.81
CA ALA A 46 18.03 -11.33 6.01
C ALA A 46 16.87 -10.59 6.71
N LEU A 47 16.77 -10.71 8.03
CA LEU A 47 15.80 -9.97 8.83
C LEU A 47 16.02 -8.46 8.77
N LEU A 48 17.28 -8.00 8.86
CA LEU A 48 17.61 -6.56 8.72
C LEU A 48 17.27 -6.02 7.33
N ASN A 49 17.62 -6.77 6.28
CA ASN A 49 17.32 -6.38 4.91
C ASN A 49 15.81 -6.29 4.69
N TRP A 50 15.06 -7.32 5.11
CA TRP A 50 13.60 -7.32 5.03
C TRP A 50 12.97 -6.15 5.78
N LEU A 51 13.47 -5.82 6.97
CA LEU A 51 13.00 -4.66 7.72
C LEU A 51 13.28 -3.35 6.98
N GLY A 52 14.44 -3.24 6.33
CA GLY A 52 14.85 -2.05 5.57
C GLY A 52 14.13 -1.87 4.23
N GLU A 53 13.58 -2.95 3.65
CA GLU A 53 12.76 -2.90 2.44
C GLU A 53 11.35 -2.33 2.68
N GLY A 54 10.85 -2.41 3.91
CA GLY A 54 9.52 -1.91 4.27
C GLY A 54 9.46 -0.37 4.38
N ASN A 55 8.48 0.25 3.73
CA ASN A 55 8.22 1.69 3.87
C ASN A 55 7.05 1.95 4.84
N SER A 56 7.26 2.82 5.83
CA SER A 56 6.20 3.17 6.80
C SER A 56 4.99 3.86 6.17
N VAL A 57 5.15 4.45 4.97
CA VAL A 57 4.05 5.02 4.18
C VAL A 57 3.10 3.92 3.66
N ASP A 58 3.62 2.73 3.37
CA ASP A 58 2.80 1.61 2.91
C ASP A 58 1.78 1.17 3.97
N TYR A 59 2.11 1.32 5.26
CA TYR A 59 1.19 1.04 6.36
C TYR A 59 -0.06 1.95 6.34
N LEU A 60 0.10 3.23 5.98
CA LEU A 60 -1.03 4.16 5.85
C LEU A 60 -1.93 3.79 4.67
N ASN A 61 -1.36 3.13 3.67
CA ASN A 61 -1.99 2.71 2.43
C ASN A 61 -2.41 1.23 2.45
N GLN A 62 -2.26 0.49 3.56
CA GLN A 62 -2.65 -0.94 3.62
C GLN A 62 -4.16 -1.17 3.36
N THR A 63 -5.00 -0.14 3.51
CA THR A 63 -6.43 -0.18 3.14
C THR A 63 -6.72 0.38 1.74
N GLU A 64 -5.69 0.84 1.04
CA GLU A 64 -5.72 1.55 -0.24
C GLU A 64 -4.55 1.08 -1.13
N GLN A 65 -4.33 -0.24 -1.25
CA GLN A 65 -3.39 -0.76 -2.25
C GLN A 65 -3.95 -0.45 -3.64
N TYR A 66 -3.44 0.61 -4.26
CA TYR A 66 -3.80 1.00 -5.62
C TYR A 66 -3.06 0.12 -6.63
N ARG A 67 -3.75 -0.34 -7.69
CA ARG A 67 -3.12 -1.05 -8.81
C ARG A 67 -2.12 -0.15 -9.56
N VAL A 68 -2.45 1.14 -9.69
CA VAL A 68 -1.65 2.20 -10.32
C VAL A 68 -1.93 3.50 -9.56
N ALA A 69 -0.91 4.31 -9.30
CA ALA A 69 -1.05 5.63 -8.69
C ALA A 69 0.06 6.58 -9.17
N ASN A 70 -0.28 7.85 -9.35
CA ASN A 70 0.66 8.91 -9.74
C ASN A 70 0.51 10.08 -8.77
N ASP A 71 1.60 10.46 -8.11
CA ASP A 71 1.63 11.59 -7.18
C ASP A 71 2.15 12.85 -7.88
N THR A 72 1.36 13.93 -7.86
CA THR A 72 1.80 15.24 -8.37
C THR A 72 2.02 16.22 -7.21
N LYS A 73 3.16 16.91 -7.22
CA LYS A 73 3.45 18.02 -6.31
C LYS A 73 3.25 19.35 -7.02
N ALA A 74 2.29 20.16 -6.57
CA ALA A 74 2.05 21.51 -7.07
C ALA A 74 1.45 22.39 -5.95
N ASN A 75 1.30 23.69 -6.21
CA ASN A 75 0.56 24.58 -5.30
C ASN A 75 -0.96 24.37 -5.43
N MET A 76 -1.75 24.95 -4.53
CA MET A 76 -3.19 24.69 -4.49
C MET A 76 -3.94 25.12 -5.77
N PRO A 77 -3.73 26.31 -6.35
CA PRO A 77 -4.32 26.67 -7.64
C PRO A 77 -4.00 25.68 -8.75
N ASP A 78 -2.74 25.29 -8.91
CA ASP A 78 -2.31 24.37 -9.97
C ASP A 78 -2.86 22.96 -9.75
N LEU A 79 -2.98 22.51 -8.49
CA LEU A 79 -3.64 21.24 -8.17
C LEU A 79 -5.11 21.25 -8.58
N LEU A 80 -5.84 22.35 -8.33
CA LEU A 80 -7.23 22.47 -8.75
C LEU A 80 -7.38 22.52 -10.27
N GLU A 81 -6.43 23.17 -10.95
CA GLU A 81 -6.35 23.19 -12.42
C GLU A 81 -6.18 21.78 -12.98
N GLN A 82 -5.23 21.03 -12.45
CA GLN A 82 -4.97 19.65 -12.86
C GLN A 82 -6.17 18.72 -12.60
N ILE A 83 -6.89 18.92 -11.50
CA ILE A 83 -8.13 18.18 -11.23
C ILE A 83 -9.16 18.48 -12.33
N ARG A 84 -9.33 19.76 -12.70
CA ARG A 84 -10.26 20.15 -13.76
C ARG A 84 -9.87 19.52 -15.10
N GLU A 85 -8.61 19.63 -15.51
CA GLU A 85 -8.11 19.03 -16.75
C GLU A 85 -8.32 17.52 -16.78
N SER A 86 -8.10 16.83 -15.65
CA SER A 86 -8.34 15.39 -15.54
C SER A 86 -9.83 15.05 -15.73
N ILE A 87 -10.72 15.84 -15.14
CA ILE A 87 -12.17 15.67 -15.33
C ILE A 87 -12.57 15.92 -16.79
N ASP A 88 -11.99 16.93 -17.43
CA ASP A 88 -12.30 17.26 -18.83
C ASP A 88 -11.83 16.15 -19.78
N LYS A 89 -10.65 15.56 -19.54
CA LYS A 89 -10.15 14.39 -20.28
C LYS A 89 -11.08 13.18 -20.12
N LEU A 90 -11.51 12.88 -18.89
CA LEU A 90 -12.46 11.78 -18.66
C LEU A 90 -13.77 12.00 -19.44
N LYS A 91 -14.33 13.21 -19.39
CA LYS A 91 -15.58 13.52 -20.09
C LYS A 91 -15.47 13.42 -21.62
N ALA A 92 -14.32 13.77 -22.17
CA ALA A 92 -14.09 13.71 -23.62
C ALA A 92 -13.96 12.28 -24.16
N ASN A 93 -13.55 11.33 -23.31
CA ASN A 93 -13.15 9.98 -23.71
C ASN A 93 -14.02 8.92 -23.03
N ASP A 94 -15.35 9.04 -23.10
CA ASP A 94 -16.31 8.05 -22.59
C ASP A 94 -16.06 7.62 -21.13
N SER A 95 -15.58 8.54 -20.29
CA SER A 95 -15.21 8.31 -18.89
C SER A 95 -14.20 7.18 -18.70
N ASN A 96 -13.30 7.01 -19.66
CA ASN A 96 -12.25 6.01 -19.62
C ASN A 96 -11.08 6.42 -18.73
N ILE A 97 -10.78 5.61 -17.71
CA ILE A 97 -9.77 5.95 -16.71
C ILE A 97 -8.32 5.76 -17.19
N HIS A 98 -8.09 5.08 -18.32
CA HIS A 98 -6.76 4.95 -18.93
C HIS A 98 -6.14 6.32 -19.25
N GLU A 99 -6.96 7.31 -19.59
CA GLU A 99 -6.53 8.69 -19.87
C GLU A 99 -5.91 9.40 -18.66
N LEU A 100 -6.24 8.94 -17.45
CA LEU A 100 -5.65 9.45 -16.20
C LEU A 100 -4.48 8.58 -15.73
N LEU A 101 -4.55 7.29 -16.01
CA LEU A 101 -3.61 6.28 -15.55
C LEU A 101 -3.11 5.47 -16.76
N PRO A 102 -2.15 6.00 -17.55
CA PRO A 102 -1.69 5.35 -18.78
C PRO A 102 -0.94 4.03 -18.53
N ASP A 103 -0.48 3.78 -17.31
CA ASP A 103 0.15 2.50 -16.92
C ASP A 103 -0.88 1.40 -16.63
N LEU A 104 -2.17 1.66 -16.84
CA LEU A 104 -3.24 0.68 -16.69
C LEU A 104 -3.26 -0.26 -17.91
N ASN A 105 -2.95 -1.53 -17.71
CA ASN A 105 -2.91 -2.54 -18.78
C ASN A 105 -4.30 -2.98 -19.30
N GLU A 106 -5.37 -2.30 -18.90
CA GLU A 106 -6.76 -2.65 -19.17
C GLU A 106 -7.54 -1.39 -19.52
N ASP A 107 -8.48 -1.50 -20.46
CA ASP A 107 -9.36 -0.41 -20.83
C ASP A 107 -10.61 -0.41 -19.94
N ILE A 108 -10.77 0.62 -19.10
CA ILE A 108 -11.81 0.65 -18.06
C ILE A 108 -12.58 1.97 -18.15
N SER A 109 -13.87 1.88 -18.45
CA SER A 109 -14.80 3.03 -18.39
C SER A 109 -15.56 3.05 -17.06
N LEU A 110 -15.72 4.24 -16.48
CA LEU A 110 -16.56 4.43 -15.31
C LEU A 110 -18.02 4.11 -15.66
N PRO A 111 -18.69 3.24 -14.89
CA PRO A 111 -20.07 2.90 -15.17
C PRO A 111 -21.06 3.93 -14.60
N ASP A 112 -22.28 3.96 -15.16
CA ASP A 112 -23.36 4.87 -14.73
C ASP A 112 -23.82 4.67 -13.26
N ASP A 113 -23.60 3.47 -12.70
CA ASP A 113 -23.95 3.13 -11.32
C ASP A 113 -22.80 3.38 -10.33
N ALA A 114 -21.72 4.04 -10.76
CA ALA A 114 -20.62 4.39 -9.90
C ALA A 114 -21.06 5.37 -8.79
N THR A 115 -20.51 5.18 -7.59
CA THR A 115 -20.79 6.01 -6.43
C THR A 115 -19.60 6.90 -6.11
N LEU A 116 -19.85 8.20 -5.91
CA LEU A 116 -18.87 9.15 -5.37
C LEU A 116 -18.98 9.22 -3.85
N ARG A 117 -17.85 9.05 -3.16
CA ARG A 117 -17.68 9.32 -1.74
C ARG A 117 -16.65 10.42 -1.54
N VAL A 118 -17.03 11.45 -0.79
CA VAL A 118 -16.11 12.47 -0.30
C VAL A 118 -15.86 12.20 1.18
N SER A 119 -14.59 12.14 1.57
CA SER A 119 -14.20 11.86 2.95
C SER A 119 -13.01 12.72 3.36
N TYR A 120 -13.03 13.19 4.59
CA TYR A 120 -11.89 13.84 5.22
C TYR A 120 -11.45 13.00 6.42
N LYS A 121 -10.13 12.81 6.57
CA LYS A 121 -9.54 12.22 7.77
C LYS A 121 -8.33 13.02 8.22
N ARG A 122 -8.18 13.13 9.53
CA ARG A 122 -6.97 13.64 10.18
C ARG A 122 -6.40 12.53 11.04
N GLN A 123 -5.13 12.16 10.79
CA GLN A 123 -4.46 11.11 11.53
C GLN A 123 -2.99 11.48 11.74
N ARG A 124 -2.59 11.60 13.01
CA ARG A 124 -1.25 12.09 13.40
C ARG A 124 -0.95 13.44 12.72
N GLU A 125 0.11 13.51 11.91
CA GLU A 125 0.62 14.69 11.21
C GLU A 125 0.07 14.84 9.78
N ILE A 126 -0.94 14.06 9.39
CA ILE A 126 -1.47 14.07 8.02
C ILE A 126 -2.96 14.42 8.02
N GLU A 127 -3.32 15.40 7.20
CA GLU A 127 -4.69 15.69 6.78
C GLU A 127 -4.92 15.18 5.36
N LYS A 128 -6.05 14.49 5.13
CA LYS A 128 -6.39 13.94 3.82
C LYS A 128 -7.86 14.23 3.51
N LEU A 129 -8.11 15.01 2.47
CA LEU A 129 -9.39 15.08 1.77
C LEU A 129 -9.32 14.12 0.57
N THR A 130 -10.30 13.24 0.44
CA THR A 130 -10.34 12.23 -0.63
C THR A 130 -11.69 12.25 -1.33
N PHE A 131 -11.65 12.17 -2.65
CA PHE A 131 -12.78 11.86 -3.51
C PHE A 131 -12.56 10.44 -4.03
N LYS A 132 -13.50 9.53 -3.75
CA LYS A 132 -13.44 8.13 -4.19
C LYS A 132 -14.62 7.84 -5.10
N ILE A 133 -14.36 7.38 -6.31
CA ILE A 133 -15.37 6.80 -7.18
C ILE A 133 -15.22 5.29 -7.10
N PHE A 134 -16.30 4.57 -6.84
CA PHE A 134 -16.27 3.11 -6.74
C PHE A 134 -17.54 2.49 -7.34
N TRP A 135 -17.39 1.28 -7.87
CA TRP A 135 -18.45 0.50 -8.50
C TRP A 135 -18.21 -1.00 -8.24
N PRO A 136 -19.24 -1.85 -8.31
CA PRO A 136 -19.06 -3.29 -8.23
C PRO A 136 -18.31 -3.81 -9.46
N ILE A 137 -17.46 -4.82 -9.30
CA ILE A 137 -16.83 -5.52 -10.42
C ILE A 137 -17.93 -6.22 -11.23
N ARG A 138 -18.00 -5.91 -12.53
CA ARG A 138 -18.90 -6.56 -13.48
C ARG A 138 -18.14 -7.74 -14.10
N ASN A 139 -18.67 -8.95 -13.96
CA ASN A 139 -18.15 -10.15 -14.61
C ASN A 139 -18.59 -10.22 -16.07
#